data_AF-A0A8J5MUR0-F1
#
_entry.id   AF-A0A8J5MUR0-F1
#
_cell.length_a   1.000
_cell.length_b   1.000
_cell.length_c   1.000
_cell.angle_alpha   90.00
_cell.angle_beta   90.00
_cell.angle_gamma   90.00
#
_symmetry.space_group_name_H-M   'P 1'
#
loop_
_entity.id
_entity.type
_entity.pdbx_description
1 polymer ?
#
loop_
_entity_poly.entity_id
_entity_poly.type
_entity_poly.pdbx_seq_one_letter_code
_entity_poly.pdbx_strand_id
1 'polypeptide(L)'
;MWMDIGGSTLLMKCSYALDRRRRSRDYLQVTADDAQAERYYGSGSVEITAETRLDVYFQSNRKNTGIGFECTVSSIPAGGETTPPAQTTAYKCLEATRIVGGQVTDPHEYKFQVVVRTTDNTLCGGSLIHRKWVLTAAHCVSGKNRNQVFVYLGAHQYNDNTNERGAEDLIIHPLYNSNRNDNDAALIKIADAMASDTVGYVCIASNRANLYSQGTATVIGWGTTSSGGSISSTLREADVPLMSNSECSSRYLNYGSYITDNMICAGQPGTDSCQV
;
A
#
# COMPACT_ATOMS: atom_id res chain seq x y z
N MET A 1 -17.71 16.81 1.95
CA MET A 1 -16.39 17.45 2.14
C MET A 1 -16.24 18.42 0.98
N TRP A 2 -16.14 19.73 1.23
CA TRP A 2 -15.97 20.72 0.16
C TRP A 2 -14.48 21.05 0.04
N MET A 3 -13.95 21.00 -1.18
CA MET A 3 -12.57 21.34 -1.51
C MET A 3 -12.61 22.58 -2.40
N ASP A 4 -12.06 23.69 -1.93
CA ASP A 4 -11.94 24.93 -2.71
C ASP A 4 -10.78 24.77 -3.71
N ILE A 5 -11.08 24.90 -5.00
CA ILE A 5 -10.15 24.66 -6.12
C ILE A 5 -9.59 25.97 -6.71
N GLY A 6 -9.81 27.12 -6.07
CA GLY A 6 -9.04 28.35 -6.32
C GLY A 6 -9.05 28.84 -7.78
N GLY A 7 -10.20 28.77 -8.47
CA GLY A 7 -10.32 29.21 -9.87
C GLY A 7 -9.65 28.29 -10.90
N SER A 8 -9.35 27.04 -10.53
CA SER A 8 -8.81 26.01 -11.43
C SER A 8 -9.94 25.13 -12.01
N THR A 9 -9.80 24.67 -13.25
CA THR A 9 -10.76 23.75 -13.88
C THR A 9 -10.44 22.31 -13.50
N LEU A 10 -11.40 21.54 -13.01
CA LEU A 10 -11.26 20.10 -12.86
C LEU A 10 -11.30 19.43 -14.24
N LEU A 11 -10.35 18.56 -14.53
CA LEU A 11 -10.34 17.66 -15.68
C LEU A 11 -10.47 16.23 -15.17
N MET A 12 -11.49 15.54 -15.66
CA MET A 12 -11.67 14.12 -15.45
C MET A 12 -11.42 13.35 -16.74
N LYS A 13 -10.63 12.29 -16.66
CA LYS A 13 -10.47 11.28 -17.72
C LYS A 13 -10.94 9.94 -17.22
N CYS A 14 -11.91 9.35 -17.92
CA CYS A 14 -12.45 8.04 -17.59
C CYS A 14 -12.22 7.04 -18.73
N SER A 15 -11.85 5.82 -18.39
CA SER A 15 -12.00 4.63 -19.24
C SER A 15 -13.09 3.74 -18.67
N TYR A 16 -13.89 3.10 -19.51
CA TYR A 16 -14.99 2.25 -19.06
C TYR A 16 -15.25 1.08 -20.01
N ALA A 17 -15.69 -0.06 -19.47
CA ALA A 17 -16.22 -1.21 -20.21
C ALA A 17 -17.39 -1.86 -19.45
N LEU A 18 -18.61 -1.52 -19.89
CA LEU A 18 -19.89 -1.79 -19.25
C LEU A 18 -20.80 -2.63 -20.17
N ASP A 19 -21.79 -3.32 -19.63
CA ASP A 19 -22.72 -4.12 -20.44
C ASP A 19 -23.66 -3.25 -21.29
N ARG A 20 -23.36 -3.14 -22.60
CA ARG A 20 -24.19 -2.39 -23.58
C ARG A 20 -25.65 -2.84 -23.64
N ARG A 21 -25.96 -4.09 -23.26
CA ARG A 21 -27.31 -4.67 -23.34
C ARG A 21 -28.20 -4.26 -22.17
N ARG A 22 -27.64 -3.68 -21.11
CA ARG A 22 -28.34 -3.36 -19.86
C ARG A 22 -28.09 -1.93 -19.40
N ARG A 23 -28.37 -0.97 -20.27
CA ARG A 23 -28.17 0.47 -20.03
C ARG A 23 -28.84 1.01 -18.76
N SER A 24 -29.96 0.43 -18.31
CA SER A 24 -30.60 0.86 -17.04
C SER A 24 -29.92 0.31 -15.77
N ARG A 25 -28.99 -0.63 -15.91
CA ARG A 25 -28.39 -1.38 -14.79
C ARG A 25 -26.87 -1.40 -14.77
N ASP A 26 -26.22 -0.97 -15.84
CA ASP A 26 -24.76 -0.93 -15.95
C ASP A 26 -24.30 0.33 -16.69
N TYR A 27 -23.96 1.38 -15.94
CA TYR A 27 -23.65 2.69 -16.51
C TYR A 27 -22.75 3.55 -15.61
N LEU A 28 -21.94 4.37 -16.26
CA LEU A 28 -21.25 5.50 -15.67
C LEU A 28 -22.09 6.75 -15.96
N GLN A 29 -22.38 7.55 -14.94
CA GLN A 29 -23.05 8.83 -15.08
C GLN A 29 -22.14 9.95 -14.57
N VAL A 30 -22.02 11.03 -15.34
CA VAL A 30 -21.22 12.20 -14.97
C VAL A 30 -22.07 13.44 -15.08
N THR A 31 -21.95 14.32 -14.10
CA THR A 31 -22.54 15.67 -14.11
C THR A 31 -21.43 16.67 -13.84
N ALA A 32 -21.23 17.63 -14.75
CA ALA A 32 -20.26 18.70 -14.63
C ALA A 32 -20.99 20.02 -14.41
N ASP A 33 -20.63 20.73 -13.34
CA ASP A 33 -21.25 21.98 -12.91
C ASP A 33 -22.78 21.84 -12.84
N ASP A 34 -23.50 22.78 -13.47
CA ASP A 34 -24.96 22.78 -13.56
C ASP A 34 -25.47 22.10 -14.86
N ALA A 35 -24.61 21.36 -15.57
CA ALA A 35 -24.99 20.65 -16.78
C ALA A 35 -25.91 19.46 -16.49
N GLN A 36 -26.60 18.96 -17.52
CA GLN A 36 -27.38 17.73 -17.40
C GLN A 36 -26.48 16.51 -17.24
N ALA A 37 -26.96 15.53 -16.46
CA ALA A 37 -26.24 14.29 -16.24
C ALA A 37 -26.13 13.46 -17.53
N GLU A 38 -24.91 13.18 -17.96
CA GLU A 38 -24.63 12.30 -19.11
C GLU A 38 -24.36 10.88 -18.66
N ARG A 39 -24.84 9.89 -19.43
CA ARG A 39 -24.65 8.47 -19.14
C ARG A 39 -23.87 7.77 -20.24
N TYR A 40 -22.86 7.02 -19.83
CA TYR A 40 -21.99 6.22 -20.68
C TYR A 40 -22.24 4.73 -20.46
N TYR A 41 -22.27 3.99 -21.56
CA TYR A 41 -22.55 2.56 -21.60
C TYR A 41 -21.64 1.87 -22.62
N GLY A 42 -21.38 0.57 -22.43
CA GLY A 42 -20.44 -0.14 -23.28
C GLY A 42 -18.99 0.16 -22.96
N SER A 43 -18.14 0.09 -23.97
CA SER A 43 -16.72 0.41 -23.80
C SER A 43 -16.37 1.73 -24.47
N GLY A 44 -15.51 2.51 -23.83
CA GLY A 44 -15.05 3.80 -24.32
C GLY A 44 -14.17 4.55 -23.33
N SER A 45 -13.86 5.79 -23.68
CA SER A 45 -13.23 6.75 -22.79
C SER A 45 -13.90 8.11 -22.95
N VAL A 46 -13.89 8.91 -21.90
CA VAL A 46 -14.44 10.27 -21.90
C VAL A 46 -13.54 11.21 -21.12
N GLU A 47 -13.39 12.44 -21.62
CA GLU A 47 -12.73 13.54 -20.93
C GLU A 47 -13.75 14.65 -20.66
N ILE A 48 -13.84 15.11 -19.41
CA ILE A 48 -14.86 16.04 -18.94
C ILE A 48 -14.19 17.12 -18.11
N THR A 49 -14.59 18.37 -18.31
CA THR A 49 -14.10 19.50 -17.50
C THR A 49 -15.24 20.11 -16.67
N ALA A 50 -14.93 20.59 -15.47
CA ALA A 50 -15.87 21.27 -14.58
C ALA A 50 -15.18 22.37 -13.78
N GLU A 51 -15.81 23.52 -13.61
CA GLU A 51 -15.21 24.67 -12.91
C GLU A 51 -15.60 24.74 -11.43
N THR A 52 -16.72 24.13 -11.05
CA THR A 52 -17.32 24.26 -9.73
C THR A 52 -17.61 22.91 -9.08
N ARG A 53 -18.13 21.94 -9.85
CA ARG A 53 -18.57 20.66 -9.29
C ARG A 53 -18.49 19.55 -10.33
N LEU A 54 -18.05 18.37 -9.89
CA LEU A 54 -18.07 17.17 -10.71
C LEU A 54 -18.66 16.03 -9.89
N ASP A 55 -19.83 15.52 -10.30
CA ASP A 55 -20.45 14.34 -9.71
C ASP A 55 -20.25 13.12 -10.62
N VAL A 56 -19.66 12.06 -10.06
CA VAL A 56 -19.45 10.78 -10.74
C VAL A 56 -20.25 9.70 -10.04
N TYR A 57 -21.12 9.03 -10.79
CA TYR A 57 -21.96 7.96 -10.27
C TYR A 57 -21.79 6.69 -11.11
N PHE A 58 -21.55 5.57 -10.44
CA PHE A 58 -21.44 4.28 -11.09
C PHE A 58 -22.52 3.32 -10.61
N GLN A 59 -23.31 2.82 -11.55
CA GLN A 59 -24.28 1.77 -11.32
C GLN A 59 -23.78 0.47 -11.96
N SER A 60 -23.45 -0.53 -11.13
CA SER A 60 -23.10 -1.86 -11.61
C SER A 60 -24.32 -2.78 -11.71
N ASN A 61 -24.30 -3.69 -12.69
CA ASN A 61 -25.24 -4.80 -12.78
C ASN A 61 -24.91 -5.96 -11.82
N ARG A 62 -23.83 -5.84 -11.03
CA ARG A 62 -23.27 -6.82 -10.07
C ARG A 62 -22.78 -8.13 -10.70
N LYS A 63 -22.48 -8.12 -12.00
CA LYS A 63 -21.85 -9.24 -12.71
C LYS A 63 -20.38 -8.94 -13.00
N ASN A 64 -19.51 -9.92 -12.80
CA ASN A 64 -18.10 -9.79 -13.10
C ASN A 64 -17.82 -10.15 -14.58
N THR A 65 -18.33 -9.34 -15.50
CA THR A 65 -18.28 -9.61 -16.96
C THR A 65 -17.57 -8.51 -17.76
N GLY A 66 -16.90 -7.55 -17.11
CA GLY A 66 -16.17 -6.45 -17.74
C GLY A 66 -15.17 -5.80 -16.77
N ILE A 67 -14.32 -4.90 -17.28
CA ILE A 67 -13.28 -4.21 -16.48
C ILE A 67 -13.83 -3.09 -15.58
N GLY A 68 -15.13 -2.75 -15.68
CA GLY A 68 -15.75 -1.69 -14.87
C GLY A 68 -15.46 -0.29 -15.42
N PHE A 69 -15.10 0.65 -14.55
CA PHE A 69 -14.71 2.00 -14.93
C PHE A 69 -13.52 2.47 -14.08
N GLU A 70 -12.65 3.27 -14.69
CA GLU A 70 -11.51 3.90 -14.03
C GLU A 70 -11.51 5.38 -14.42
N CYS A 71 -11.56 6.27 -13.43
CA CYS A 71 -11.56 7.72 -13.64
C CYS A 71 -10.42 8.36 -12.86
N THR A 72 -9.73 9.31 -13.50
CA THR A 72 -8.75 10.18 -12.87
C THR A 72 -9.26 11.62 -12.92
N VAL A 73 -9.17 12.34 -11.81
CA VAL A 73 -9.55 13.77 -11.73
C VAL A 73 -8.31 14.58 -11.34
N SER A 74 -8.03 15.65 -12.08
CA SER A 74 -6.93 16.58 -11.84
C SER A 74 -7.41 18.03 -11.94
N SER A 75 -6.71 18.96 -11.29
CA SER A 75 -6.95 20.40 -11.48
C SER A 75 -6.04 20.95 -12.57
N ILE A 76 -6.58 21.73 -13.50
CA ILE A 76 -5.86 22.51 -14.51
C ILE A 76 -5.89 23.98 -14.09
N PRO A 77 -4.72 24.63 -13.88
CA PRO A 77 -4.67 26.07 -13.62
C PRO A 77 -5.21 26.86 -14.82
N ALA A 78 -6.05 27.87 -14.56
CA ALA A 78 -6.52 28.78 -15.59
C ALA A 78 -5.38 29.68 -16.06
N GLY A 79 -4.91 29.48 -17.30
CA GLY A 79 -3.90 30.33 -17.95
C GLY A 79 -2.66 29.54 -18.39
N GLY A 80 -2.59 29.23 -19.68
CA GLY A 80 -1.44 28.57 -20.29
C GLY A 80 -0.25 29.50 -20.46
N GLU A 81 0.89 29.08 -19.94
CA GLU A 81 2.20 29.34 -20.56
C GLU A 81 3.06 28.09 -20.37
N THR A 82 3.51 27.54 -21.49
CA THR A 82 4.36 26.35 -21.59
C THR A 82 5.75 26.67 -21.04
N THR A 83 5.88 26.60 -19.72
CA THR A 83 7.19 26.48 -19.07
C THR A 83 7.38 24.99 -18.77
N PRO A 84 8.50 24.34 -19.18
CA PRO A 84 8.75 22.95 -18.81
C PRO A 84 8.60 22.83 -17.30
N PRO A 85 7.74 21.91 -16.80
CA PRO A 85 7.35 21.93 -15.41
C PRO A 85 8.59 21.66 -14.57
N ALA A 86 8.93 22.62 -13.71
CA ALA A 86 9.76 22.33 -12.56
C ALA A 86 9.07 21.18 -11.82
N GLN A 87 9.74 20.03 -11.74
CA GLN A 87 9.23 18.81 -11.12
C GLN A 87 9.01 19.02 -9.63
N THR A 88 7.87 19.60 -9.25
CA THR A 88 7.32 19.45 -7.91
C THR A 88 6.67 18.08 -7.84
N THR A 89 7.48 17.08 -7.47
CA THR A 89 7.05 15.70 -7.20
C THR A 89 6.20 15.66 -5.93
N ALA A 90 4.90 15.88 -6.06
CA ALA A 90 3.96 15.43 -5.04
C ALA A 90 3.92 13.89 -5.08
N TYR A 91 4.58 13.25 -4.12
CA TYR A 91 4.73 11.79 -4.07
C TYR A 91 3.39 11.11 -3.77
N LYS A 92 2.79 10.46 -4.77
CA LYS A 92 1.60 9.62 -4.60
C LYS A 92 2.02 8.28 -4.00
N CYS A 93 1.58 8.02 -2.78
CA CYS A 93 1.75 6.72 -2.14
C CYS A 93 0.68 5.74 -2.63
N LEU A 94 1.00 4.45 -2.67
CA LEU A 94 0.15 3.39 -3.18
C LEU A 94 -0.80 2.90 -2.08
N GLU A 95 -2.09 2.83 -2.40
CA GLU A 95 -3.12 2.12 -1.62
C GLU A 95 -3.26 0.71 -2.21
N ALA A 96 -3.07 -0.33 -1.39
CA ALA A 96 -3.11 -1.71 -1.85
C ALA A 96 -4.55 -2.17 -2.19
N THR A 97 -4.74 -2.83 -3.33
CA THR A 97 -5.98 -3.51 -3.71
C THR A 97 -5.93 -5.01 -3.38
N ARG A 98 -7.09 -5.61 -3.08
CA ARG A 98 -7.22 -6.86 -2.33
C ARG A 98 -7.49 -8.11 -3.20
N ILE A 99 -6.71 -9.19 -3.02
CA ILE A 99 -7.03 -10.58 -3.45
C ILE A 99 -6.62 -11.59 -2.33
N VAL A 100 -7.25 -12.78 -2.28
CA VAL A 100 -7.39 -13.66 -1.10
C VAL A 100 -6.53 -14.94 -1.17
N GLY A 101 -5.85 -15.31 -0.07
CA GLY A 101 -5.62 -16.72 0.27
C GLY A 101 -4.18 -17.28 0.34
N GLY A 102 -3.16 -16.50 0.74
CA GLY A 102 -1.81 -17.07 0.93
C GLY A 102 -1.12 -17.40 -0.40
N GLN A 103 -1.44 -16.64 -1.45
CA GLN A 103 -1.03 -16.88 -2.83
C GLN A 103 0.24 -16.10 -3.18
N VAL A 104 0.88 -16.49 -4.28
CA VAL A 104 1.98 -15.72 -4.86
C VAL A 104 1.39 -14.44 -5.42
N THR A 105 2.01 -13.29 -5.14
CA THR A 105 1.58 -12.00 -5.68
C THR A 105 1.90 -11.92 -7.17
N ASP A 106 1.28 -10.98 -7.88
CA ASP A 106 1.80 -10.62 -9.19
C ASP A 106 3.20 -9.94 -9.02
N PRO A 107 4.10 -10.07 -10.01
CA PRO A 107 5.37 -9.37 -9.98
C PRO A 107 5.17 -7.86 -9.83
N HIS A 108 5.81 -7.27 -8.81
CA HIS A 108 5.78 -5.84 -8.51
C HIS A 108 4.39 -5.27 -8.18
N GLU A 109 3.46 -6.11 -7.73
CA GLU A 109 2.16 -5.68 -7.20
C GLU A 109 2.33 -4.72 -6.01
N TYR A 110 3.19 -5.10 -5.06
CA TYR A 110 3.51 -4.31 -3.87
C TYR A 110 4.86 -3.60 -4.02
N LYS A 111 4.93 -2.56 -4.86
CA LYS A 111 6.18 -1.84 -5.21
C LYS A 111 6.92 -1.18 -4.04
N PHE A 112 6.24 -1.02 -2.90
CA PHE A 112 6.80 -0.48 -1.68
C PHE A 112 7.47 -1.55 -0.80
N GLN A 113 7.22 -2.83 -1.05
CA GLN A 113 7.85 -3.92 -0.31
C GLN A 113 9.33 -4.00 -0.66
N VAL A 114 10.16 -4.13 0.38
CA VAL A 114 11.61 -4.27 0.21
C VAL A 114 12.14 -5.46 0.99
N VAL A 115 13.22 -6.05 0.50
CA VAL A 115 14.00 -7.03 1.28
C VAL A 115 15.05 -6.26 2.08
N VAL A 116 15.14 -6.53 3.37
CA VAL A 116 16.24 -6.08 4.22
C VAL A 116 17.15 -7.28 4.48
N ARG A 117 18.41 -7.17 4.05
CA ARG A 117 19.44 -8.19 4.25
C ARG A 117 20.55 -7.65 5.13
N THR A 118 21.13 -8.53 5.93
CA THR A 118 22.31 -8.22 6.73
C THR A 118 23.46 -9.17 6.42
N THR A 119 24.68 -8.77 6.78
CA THR A 119 25.90 -9.59 6.55
C THR A 119 25.90 -10.92 7.32
N ASP A 120 25.10 -11.05 8.38
CA ASP A 120 24.89 -12.30 9.12
C ASP A 120 23.73 -13.14 8.59
N ASN A 121 23.30 -12.87 7.35
CA ASN A 121 22.24 -13.59 6.64
C ASN A 121 20.83 -13.41 7.21
N THR A 122 20.57 -12.42 8.08
CA THR A 122 19.19 -12.06 8.44
C THR A 122 18.45 -11.64 7.17
N LEU A 123 17.22 -12.13 7.05
CA LEU A 123 16.27 -11.75 6.01
C LEU A 123 15.04 -11.18 6.71
N CYS A 124 14.77 -9.92 6.44
CA CYS A 124 13.60 -9.20 6.91
C CYS A 124 12.87 -8.54 5.75
N GLY A 125 11.63 -8.13 6.01
CA GLY A 125 10.90 -7.20 5.16
C GLY A 125 11.09 -5.75 5.60
N GLY A 126 10.62 -4.83 4.77
CA GLY A 126 10.49 -3.43 5.09
C GLY A 126 9.58 -2.74 4.08
N SER A 127 9.19 -1.51 4.37
CA SER A 127 8.37 -0.72 3.45
C SER A 127 9.06 0.58 3.10
N LEU A 128 9.18 0.86 1.81
CA LEU A 128 9.63 2.16 1.33
C LEU A 128 8.52 3.18 1.58
N ILE A 129 8.71 4.05 2.57
CA ILE A 129 7.74 5.09 2.95
C ILE A 129 8.08 6.44 2.31
N HIS A 130 9.30 6.58 1.79
CA HIS A 130 9.79 7.75 1.08
C HIS A 130 11.04 7.36 0.27
N ARG A 131 11.42 8.16 -0.74
CA ARG A 131 12.56 7.89 -1.64
C ARG A 131 13.92 7.63 -0.96
N LYS A 132 14.07 7.97 0.32
CA LYS A 132 15.29 7.73 1.12
C LYS A 132 15.05 6.96 2.40
N TRP A 133 13.81 6.57 2.68
CA TRP A 133 13.43 6.01 3.99
C TRP A 133 12.66 4.71 3.83
N VAL A 134 13.22 3.67 4.42
CA VAL A 134 12.56 2.38 4.61
C VAL A 134 12.17 2.26 6.08
N LEU A 135 10.91 1.92 6.34
CA LEU A 135 10.43 1.50 7.65
C LEU A 135 10.59 -0.02 7.78
N THR A 136 11.18 -0.48 8.87
CA THR A 136 11.35 -1.91 9.19
C THR A 136 11.23 -2.13 10.70
N ALA A 137 11.36 -3.37 11.15
CA ALA A 137 11.41 -3.69 12.58
C ALA A 137 12.80 -3.37 13.16
N ALA A 138 12.84 -2.93 14.42
CA ALA A 138 14.10 -2.67 15.10
C ALA A 138 14.92 -3.95 15.27
N HIS A 139 14.28 -5.09 15.55
CA HIS A 139 14.99 -6.37 15.72
C HIS A 139 15.77 -6.80 14.46
N CYS A 140 15.37 -6.33 13.27
CA CYS A 140 16.05 -6.64 12.02
C CYS A 140 17.43 -5.96 11.89
N VAL A 141 17.61 -4.81 12.54
CA VAL A 141 18.81 -3.96 12.39
C VAL A 141 19.51 -3.64 13.73
N SER A 142 18.93 -4.05 14.85
CA SER A 142 19.51 -3.85 16.17
C SER A 142 20.87 -4.53 16.29
N GLY A 143 21.85 -3.81 16.81
CA GLY A 143 23.23 -4.25 16.93
C GLY A 143 24.00 -4.33 15.60
N LYS A 144 23.44 -3.82 14.49
CA LYS A 144 24.14 -3.73 13.20
C LYS A 144 24.70 -2.33 12.96
N ASN A 145 25.81 -2.25 12.25
CA ASN A 145 26.30 -1.03 11.63
C ASN A 145 25.70 -0.86 10.23
N ARG A 146 25.65 0.38 9.73
CA ARG A 146 25.08 0.70 8.40
C ARG A 146 25.72 -0.09 7.24
N ASN A 147 27.02 -0.39 7.31
CA ASN A 147 27.74 -1.16 6.29
C ASN A 147 27.43 -2.67 6.35
N GLN A 148 26.59 -3.09 7.29
CA GLN A 148 26.13 -4.46 7.44
C GLN A 148 24.67 -4.65 6.98
N VAL A 149 24.02 -3.60 6.46
CA VAL A 149 22.60 -3.60 6.11
C VAL A 149 22.42 -3.18 4.64
N PHE A 150 21.70 -4.01 3.89
CA PHE A 150 21.38 -3.83 2.47
C PHE A 150 19.87 -3.92 2.26
N VAL A 151 19.36 -3.10 1.34
CA VAL A 151 17.94 -3.03 0.97
C VAL A 151 17.80 -3.38 -0.50
N TYR A 152 16.97 -4.37 -0.84
CA TYR A 152 16.66 -4.70 -2.23
C TYR A 152 15.28 -4.15 -2.58
N LEU A 153 15.23 -3.24 -3.56
CA LEU A 153 14.04 -2.53 -3.98
C LEU A 153 13.38 -3.24 -5.19
N GLY A 154 12.04 -3.29 -5.22
CA GLY A 154 11.30 -3.83 -6.37
C GLY A 154 11.49 -5.33 -6.61
N ALA A 155 12.06 -6.06 -5.64
CA ALA A 155 12.29 -7.48 -5.72
C ALA A 155 10.96 -8.25 -5.70
N HIS A 156 10.78 -9.21 -6.61
CA HIS A 156 9.71 -10.20 -6.52
C HIS A 156 10.23 -11.51 -5.90
N GLN A 157 11.49 -11.88 -6.20
CA GLN A 157 12.21 -12.95 -5.50
C GLN A 157 13.09 -12.35 -4.40
N TYR A 158 13.15 -12.95 -3.21
CA TYR A 158 13.86 -12.33 -2.07
C TYR A 158 15.38 -12.15 -2.30
N ASN A 159 15.95 -12.90 -3.24
CA ASN A 159 17.37 -12.87 -3.58
C ASN A 159 17.67 -12.00 -4.82
N ASP A 160 16.66 -11.35 -5.41
CA ASP A 160 16.87 -10.38 -6.48
C ASP A 160 17.46 -9.09 -5.90
N ASN A 161 18.77 -8.93 -6.06
CA ASN A 161 19.54 -7.77 -5.61
C ASN A 161 19.87 -6.79 -6.76
N THR A 162 19.16 -6.88 -7.89
CA THR A 162 19.41 -6.01 -9.07
C THR A 162 19.32 -4.52 -8.73
N ASN A 163 18.47 -4.16 -7.76
CA ASN A 163 18.29 -2.79 -7.29
C ASN A 163 18.63 -2.67 -5.79
N GLU A 164 19.86 -3.07 -5.44
CA GLU A 164 20.41 -2.99 -4.08
C GLU A 164 20.77 -1.54 -3.68
N ARG A 165 20.54 -1.21 -2.41
CA ARG A 165 21.01 0.01 -1.74
C ARG A 165 21.64 -0.37 -0.40
N GLY A 166 22.86 0.12 -0.14
CA GLY A 166 23.43 0.09 1.20
C GLY A 166 22.76 1.11 2.11
N ALA A 167 22.73 0.84 3.42
CA ALA A 167 22.24 1.81 4.40
C ALA A 167 23.24 2.97 4.58
N GLU A 168 22.72 4.20 4.52
CA GLU A 168 23.45 5.43 4.87
C GLU A 168 23.40 5.70 6.38
N ASP A 169 22.28 5.33 7.01
CA ASP A 169 22.00 5.54 8.43
C ASP A 169 20.95 4.53 8.94
N LEU A 170 20.97 4.26 10.24
CA LEU A 170 20.04 3.37 10.94
C LEU A 170 19.48 4.10 12.17
N ILE A 171 18.18 4.36 12.18
CA ILE A 171 17.49 5.05 13.28
C ILE A 171 16.56 4.06 13.97
N ILE A 172 17.03 3.47 15.05
CA ILE A 172 16.24 2.57 15.89
C ILE A 172 15.34 3.41 16.80
N HIS A 173 14.08 2.99 16.99
CA HIS A 173 13.18 3.68 17.90
C HIS A 173 13.81 3.77 19.32
N PRO A 174 13.86 4.95 19.95
CA PRO A 174 14.62 5.15 21.20
C PRO A 174 14.07 4.37 22.39
N LEU A 175 12.81 3.93 22.32
CA LEU A 175 12.16 3.10 23.34
C LEU A 175 12.07 1.61 22.95
N TYR A 176 12.78 1.17 21.91
CA TYR A 176 12.80 -0.24 21.52
C TYR A 176 13.28 -1.12 22.68
N ASN A 177 12.50 -2.14 23.01
CA ASN A 177 12.81 -3.09 24.07
C ASN A 177 12.84 -4.51 23.50
N SER A 178 14.05 -5.04 23.25
CA SER A 178 14.24 -6.38 22.70
C SER A 178 13.75 -7.52 23.59
N ASN A 179 13.59 -7.30 24.90
CA ASN A 179 13.06 -8.33 25.80
C ASN A 179 11.54 -8.46 25.70
N ARG A 180 10.85 -7.42 25.19
CA ARG A 180 9.39 -7.39 25.05
C ARG A 180 8.91 -7.24 23.61
N ASN A 181 9.84 -7.00 22.67
CA ASN A 181 9.56 -6.55 21.31
C ASN A 181 8.61 -5.35 21.25
N ASP A 182 8.64 -4.49 22.28
CA ASP A 182 7.84 -3.27 22.34
C ASP A 182 8.59 -2.12 21.64
N ASN A 183 7.85 -1.26 20.95
CA ASN A 183 8.37 -0.23 20.06
C ASN A 183 9.35 -0.77 19.00
N ASP A 184 9.05 -1.94 18.44
CA ASP A 184 9.87 -2.64 17.45
C ASP A 184 9.79 -2.00 16.05
N ALA A 185 10.34 -0.79 15.93
CA ALA A 185 10.37 -0.02 14.70
C ALA A 185 11.73 0.65 14.49
N ALA A 186 12.18 0.69 13.24
CA ALA A 186 13.39 1.39 12.84
C ALA A 186 13.25 1.98 11.44
N LEU A 187 13.99 3.06 11.19
CA LEU A 187 14.17 3.63 9.86
C LEU A 187 15.56 3.30 9.32
N ILE A 188 15.61 2.84 8.08
CA ILE A 188 16.85 2.72 7.30
C ILE A 188 16.87 3.89 6.32
N LYS A 189 17.92 4.72 6.40
CA LYS A 189 18.19 5.73 5.38
C LYS A 189 18.95 5.08 4.24
N ILE A 190 18.53 5.30 3.01
CA ILE A 190 19.20 4.80 1.80
C ILE A 190 19.47 5.95 0.82
N ALA A 191 20.35 5.69 -0.15
CA ALA A 191 20.49 6.55 -1.32
C ALA A 191 19.16 6.65 -2.09
N ASP A 192 18.98 7.74 -2.83
CA ASP A 192 17.70 8.08 -3.46
C ASP A 192 17.14 6.95 -4.35
N ALA A 193 15.88 6.61 -4.11
CA ALA A 193 15.11 5.56 -4.76
C ALA A 193 13.87 6.19 -5.41
N MET A 194 14.05 6.68 -6.64
CA MET A 194 12.97 7.26 -7.43
C MET A 194 11.92 6.19 -7.77
N ALA A 195 10.65 6.58 -7.74
CA ALA A 195 9.56 5.72 -8.16
C ALA A 195 9.72 5.28 -9.62
N SER A 196 9.32 4.04 -9.91
CA SER A 196 9.42 3.41 -11.22
C SER A 196 8.27 2.40 -11.40
N ASP A 197 8.32 1.62 -12.49
CA ASP A 197 7.39 0.53 -12.70
C ASP A 197 7.50 -0.56 -11.62
N THR A 198 8.62 -0.66 -10.91
CA THR A 198 8.88 -1.69 -9.89
C THR A 198 9.09 -1.15 -8.48
N VAL A 199 9.29 0.17 -8.32
CA VAL A 199 9.54 0.83 -7.04
C VAL A 199 8.47 1.87 -6.74
N GLY A 200 7.90 1.84 -5.55
CA GLY A 200 6.85 2.77 -5.10
C GLY A 200 6.89 3.00 -3.60
N TYR A 201 6.03 3.89 -3.11
CA TYR A 201 5.96 4.27 -1.70
C TYR A 201 4.61 3.88 -1.09
N VAL A 202 4.59 3.50 0.19
CA VAL A 202 3.34 3.25 0.93
C VAL A 202 2.97 4.42 1.84
N CYS A 203 1.67 4.66 1.99
CA CYS A 203 1.15 5.65 2.94
C CYS A 203 1.44 5.23 4.38
N ILE A 204 1.79 6.19 5.23
CA ILE A 204 1.74 6.01 6.68
C ILE A 204 0.36 6.47 7.16
N ALA A 205 -0.30 5.66 7.98
CA ALA A 205 -1.57 6.02 8.58
C ALA A 205 -1.42 7.32 9.41
N SER A 206 -2.24 8.32 9.10
CA SER A 206 -2.22 9.63 9.76
C SER A 206 -2.99 9.64 11.10
N ASN A 207 -3.74 8.58 11.41
CA ASN A 207 -4.50 8.46 12.65
C ASN A 207 -4.27 7.11 13.35
N ARG A 208 -4.30 7.14 14.69
CA ARG A 208 -4.28 5.96 15.56
C ARG A 208 -5.69 5.51 15.97
N ALA A 209 -6.73 5.96 15.26
CA ALA A 209 -8.11 5.59 15.62
C ALA A 209 -8.27 4.06 15.56
N ASN A 210 -9.23 3.49 16.31
CA ASN A 210 -9.52 2.05 16.49
C ASN A 210 -9.80 1.22 15.22
N LEU A 211 -9.38 1.70 14.05
CA LEU A 211 -9.40 1.05 12.73
C LEU A 211 -8.78 -0.35 12.74
N TYR A 212 -7.95 -0.67 13.73
CA TYR A 212 -7.22 -1.94 13.80
C TYR A 212 -7.80 -2.97 14.77
N SER A 213 -8.97 -2.69 15.37
CA SER A 213 -9.63 -3.62 16.30
C SER A 213 -10.52 -4.66 15.62
N GLN A 214 -10.94 -4.41 14.37
CA GLN A 214 -11.81 -5.26 13.55
C GLN A 214 -11.53 -5.01 12.07
N GLY A 215 -11.77 -6.01 11.23
CA GLY A 215 -11.58 -5.93 9.78
C GLY A 215 -10.61 -6.96 9.27
N THR A 216 -10.01 -6.69 8.11
CA THR A 216 -9.04 -7.57 7.47
C THR A 216 -7.85 -6.72 7.01
N ALA A 217 -6.65 -7.18 7.34
CA ALA A 217 -5.41 -6.64 6.82
C ALA A 217 -4.78 -7.63 5.86
N THR A 218 -4.02 -7.13 4.89
CA THR A 218 -3.21 -7.98 4.01
C THR A 218 -1.76 -7.93 4.49
N VAL A 219 -1.17 -9.10 4.74
CA VAL A 219 0.23 -9.26 5.09
C VAL A 219 0.98 -9.77 3.86
N ILE A 220 2.12 -9.15 3.57
CA ILE A 220 2.95 -9.50 2.43
C ILE A 220 4.37 -9.85 2.88
N GLY A 221 4.99 -10.84 2.23
CA GLY A 221 6.36 -11.22 2.56
C GLY A 221 6.84 -12.52 1.92
N TRP A 222 8.09 -12.85 2.22
CA TRP A 222 8.77 -14.08 1.81
C TRP A 222 8.88 -15.10 2.95
N GLY A 223 8.10 -14.89 4.02
CA GLY A 223 8.09 -15.77 5.19
C GLY A 223 7.75 -17.22 4.85
N THR A 224 7.92 -18.08 5.84
CA THR A 224 7.63 -19.52 5.70
C THR A 224 6.15 -19.77 5.44
N THR A 225 5.86 -20.67 4.50
CA THR A 225 4.48 -21.01 4.09
C THR A 225 3.81 -22.07 4.97
N SER A 226 4.54 -22.63 5.92
CA SER A 226 4.06 -23.59 6.91
C SER A 226 4.91 -23.50 8.18
N SER A 227 4.38 -23.95 9.31
CA SER A 227 5.15 -24.07 10.56
C SER A 227 6.40 -24.92 10.34
N GLY A 228 7.58 -24.42 10.72
CA GLY A 228 8.88 -25.07 10.47
C GLY A 228 9.26 -25.27 9.00
N GLY A 229 8.51 -24.68 8.06
CA GLY A 229 8.72 -24.81 6.63
C GLY A 229 9.86 -23.94 6.10
N SER A 230 10.13 -24.07 4.79
CA SER A 230 11.07 -23.18 4.10
C SER A 230 10.42 -21.82 3.82
N ILE A 231 11.25 -20.76 3.80
CA ILE A 231 10.85 -19.44 3.32
C ILE A 231 10.41 -19.51 1.85
N SER A 232 9.51 -18.63 1.45
CA SER A 232 9.10 -18.56 0.05
C SER A 232 10.16 -17.83 -0.77
N SER A 233 10.51 -18.37 -1.95
CA SER A 233 11.39 -17.66 -2.88
C SER A 233 10.74 -16.42 -3.47
N THR A 234 9.42 -16.47 -3.70
CA THR A 234 8.62 -15.41 -4.32
C THR A 234 7.75 -14.70 -3.29
N LEU A 235 7.41 -13.43 -3.57
CA LEU A 235 6.56 -12.64 -2.68
C LEU A 235 5.17 -13.26 -2.61
N ARG A 236 4.62 -13.34 -1.40
CA ARG A 236 3.27 -13.84 -1.14
C ARG A 236 2.46 -12.82 -0.36
N GLU A 237 1.14 -12.98 -0.44
CA GLU A 237 0.16 -12.21 0.31
C GLU A 237 -0.83 -13.11 1.05
N ALA A 238 -1.31 -12.66 2.20
CA ALA A 238 -2.39 -13.30 2.94
C ALA A 238 -3.29 -12.27 3.62
N ASP A 239 -4.60 -12.46 3.50
CA ASP A 239 -5.59 -11.72 4.27
C ASP A 239 -5.71 -12.31 5.67
N VAL A 240 -5.47 -11.49 6.69
CA VAL A 240 -5.59 -11.84 8.11
C VAL A 240 -6.66 -10.98 8.78
N PRO A 241 -7.58 -11.58 9.56
CA PRO A 241 -8.55 -10.79 10.30
C PRO A 241 -7.86 -10.02 11.43
N LEU A 242 -8.23 -8.75 11.58
CA LEU A 242 -7.81 -7.91 12.69
C LEU A 242 -8.60 -8.27 13.95
N MET A 243 -7.98 -8.15 15.11
CA MET A 243 -8.63 -8.35 16.40
C MET A 243 -8.16 -7.35 17.44
N SER A 244 -8.97 -7.15 18.47
CA SER A 244 -8.59 -6.30 19.61
C SER A 244 -7.40 -6.90 20.39
N ASN A 245 -6.58 -6.04 21.00
CA ASN A 245 -5.48 -6.48 21.85
C ASN A 245 -5.96 -7.29 23.07
N SER A 246 -7.16 -7.00 23.58
CA SER A 246 -7.79 -7.79 24.65
C SER A 246 -8.16 -9.21 24.22
N GLU A 247 -8.70 -9.36 23.00
CA GLU A 247 -9.01 -10.67 22.42
C GLU A 247 -7.73 -11.46 22.17
N CYS A 248 -6.73 -10.80 21.56
CA CYS A 248 -5.41 -11.36 21.31
C CYS A 248 -4.74 -11.85 22.59
N SER A 249 -4.76 -11.04 23.66
CA SER A 249 -4.18 -11.40 24.96
C SER A 249 -4.88 -12.60 25.60
N SER A 250 -6.19 -12.70 25.44
CA SER A 250 -6.99 -13.83 25.95
C SER A 250 -6.71 -15.11 25.16
N ARG A 251 -6.44 -14.98 23.87
CA ARG A 251 -6.19 -16.10 22.95
C ARG A 251 -4.77 -16.66 23.07
N TYR A 252 -3.79 -15.80 23.28
CA TYR A 252 -2.39 -16.18 23.45
C TYR A 252 -1.97 -16.07 24.93
N LEU A 253 -2.53 -16.92 25.80
CA LEU A 253 -2.38 -16.84 27.26
C LEU A 253 -0.92 -16.70 27.76
N ASN A 254 0.05 -17.29 27.04
CA ASN A 254 1.48 -17.19 27.39
C ASN A 254 2.15 -15.88 26.93
N TYR A 255 1.55 -15.17 25.97
CA TYR A 255 2.05 -13.92 25.38
C TYR A 255 1.19 -12.70 25.72
N GLY A 256 0.00 -12.89 26.32
CA GLY A 256 -0.93 -11.80 26.59
C GLY A 256 -0.36 -10.67 27.44
N SER A 257 0.58 -10.97 28.35
CA SER A 257 1.27 -9.97 29.18
C SER A 257 2.36 -9.17 28.44
N TYR A 258 2.65 -9.51 27.18
CA TYR A 258 3.57 -8.79 26.31
C TYR A 258 2.87 -7.91 25.28
N ILE A 259 1.55 -8.05 25.10
CA ILE A 259 0.78 -7.24 24.17
C ILE A 259 0.55 -5.85 24.77
N THR A 260 1.02 -4.81 24.06
CA THR A 260 0.90 -3.41 24.46
C THR A 260 0.02 -2.62 23.49
N ASP A 261 -0.33 -1.37 23.85
CA ASP A 261 -1.06 -0.46 22.95
C ASP A 261 -0.23 -0.02 21.72
N ASN A 262 1.06 -0.36 21.67
CA ASN A 262 1.92 -0.13 20.50
C ASN A 262 1.86 -1.28 19.49
N MET A 263 1.08 -2.33 19.76
CA MET A 263 0.94 -3.51 18.91
C MET A 263 -0.46 -3.57 18.29
N ILE A 264 -0.54 -4.17 17.09
CA ILE A 264 -1.78 -4.51 16.41
C ILE A 264 -1.83 -6.03 16.29
N CYS A 265 -2.97 -6.61 16.67
CA CYS A 265 -3.18 -8.05 16.53
C CYS A 265 -3.97 -8.40 15.28
N ALA A 266 -3.48 -9.39 14.56
CA ALA A 266 -4.12 -9.92 13.36
C ALA A 266 -3.82 -11.42 13.24
N GLY A 267 -4.75 -12.19 12.70
CA GLY A 267 -4.56 -13.62 12.43
C GLY A 267 -5.72 -14.49 12.90
N GLN A 268 -5.74 -15.72 12.40
CA GLN A 268 -6.71 -16.74 12.77
C GLN A 268 -6.06 -18.13 12.69
N PRO A 269 -6.66 -19.19 13.27
CA PRO A 269 -6.05 -20.51 13.19
C PRO A 269 -5.85 -20.89 11.71
N GLY A 270 -4.62 -21.23 11.33
CA GLY A 270 -4.27 -21.58 9.94
C GLY A 270 -3.97 -20.40 9.00
N THR A 271 -4.07 -19.14 9.43
CA THR A 271 -3.61 -17.97 8.64
C THR A 271 -3.05 -16.90 9.56
N ASP A 272 -1.73 -16.73 9.53
CA ASP A 272 -0.97 -15.76 10.31
C ASP A 272 0.18 -15.19 9.47
N SER A 273 0.76 -14.11 9.94
CA SER A 273 1.90 -13.39 9.39
C SER A 273 3.17 -14.24 9.27
N CYS A 274 3.49 -15.13 10.25
CA CYS A 274 4.81 -15.76 10.33
C CYS A 274 4.88 -17.09 11.12
N GLN A 275 4.14 -18.14 10.73
CA GLN A 275 4.06 -19.44 11.43
C GLN A 275 3.12 -19.46 12.65
N VAL A 276 2.46 -20.60 12.85
CA VAL A 276 1.88 -21.03 14.12
C VAL A 276 2.73 -22.12 14.74
#